data_AF-A0A285F5P3-F1
#
_entry.id   AF-A0A285F5P3-F1
#
_cell.length_a   1.000
_cell.length_b   1.000
_cell.length_c   1.000
_cell.angle_alpha   90.00
_cell.angle_beta   90.00
_cell.angle_gamma   90.00
#
_symmetry.space_group_name_H-M   'P 1'
#
loop_
_entity.id
_entity.type
_entity.pdbx_description
1 polymer ?
#
loop_
_entity_poly.entity_id
_entity_poly.type
_entity_poly.pdbx_seq_one_letter_code
_entity_poly.pdbx_strand_id
1 'polypeptide(L)'
;MEIRYQRRQQIGDISLELYATSTGCMISVSNYAGRYHLSISHESRMPSKREVEQSRKELLPKTKKFKLEQPYTDVNQRCTLHLLEKS
;
A
#
# COMPACT_ATOMS: atom_id res chain seq x y z
N MET A 1 13.36 6.46 -4.26
CA MET A 1 12.41 5.46 -4.77
C MET A 1 11.39 6.23 -5.57
N GLU A 2 11.20 5.86 -6.83
CA GLU A 2 10.17 6.44 -7.67
C GLU A 2 8.90 5.60 -7.56
N ILE A 3 7.72 6.22 -7.46
CA ILE A 3 6.42 5.56 -7.47
C ILE A 3 5.73 5.87 -8.79
N ARG A 4 5.30 4.83 -9.51
CA ARG A 4 4.63 4.96 -10.81
C ARG A 4 3.23 4.37 -10.73
N TYR A 5 2.24 5.19 -11.04
CA TYR A 5 0.87 4.74 -11.21
C TYR A 5 0.79 3.70 -12.34
N GLN A 6 0.06 2.62 -12.10
CA GLN A 6 -0.15 1.54 -13.06
C GLN A 6 -1.56 1.61 -13.62
N ARG A 7 -2.56 1.49 -12.75
CA ARG A 7 -3.97 1.48 -13.13
C ARG A 7 -4.88 1.66 -11.93
N ARG A 8 -6.15 1.96 -12.20
CA ARG A 8 -7.25 1.88 -11.25
C ARG A 8 -8.07 0.64 -11.57
N GLN A 9 -8.50 -0.07 -10.54
CA GLN A 9 -9.33 -1.26 -10.63
C GLN A 9 -10.49 -1.11 -9.66
N GLN A 10 -11.67 -1.55 -10.09
CA GLN A 10 -12.86 -1.55 -9.25
C GLN A 10 -13.19 -2.99 -8.85
N ILE A 11 -13.38 -3.23 -7.55
CA ILE A 11 -13.74 -4.54 -7.00
C ILE A 11 -14.95 -4.31 -6.09
N GLY A 12 -16.14 -4.64 -6.61
CA GLY A 12 -17.40 -4.23 -5.98
C GLY A 12 -17.45 -2.70 -5.82
N ASP A 13 -17.74 -2.24 -4.60
CA ASP A 13 -17.79 -0.81 -4.25
C ASP A 13 -16.43 -0.22 -3.88
N ILE A 14 -15.35 -1.01 -3.98
CA ILE A 14 -14.00 -0.57 -3.62
C ILE A 14 -13.27 -0.12 -4.89
N SER A 15 -12.82 1.14 -4.89
CA SER A 15 -11.85 1.64 -5.86
C SER A 15 -10.43 1.38 -5.34
N LEU A 16 -9.64 0.68 -6.14
CA LEU A 16 -8.23 0.38 -5.90
C LEU A 16 -7.35 1.08 -6.93
N GLU A 17 -6.35 1.80 -6.46
CA GLU A 17 -5.29 2.36 -7.29
C GLU A 17 -4.01 1.55 -7.09
N LEU A 18 -3.42 1.09 -8.19
CA LEU A 18 -2.23 0.24 -8.20
C LEU A 18 -1.02 1.05 -8.67
N TYR A 19 0.09 0.85 -7.99
CA TYR A 19 1.37 1.49 -8.27
C TYR A 19 2.50 0.46 -8.22
N ALA A 20 3.58 0.74 -8.93
CA ALA A 20 4.82 0.01 -8.85
C ALA A 20 5.95 0.97 -8.46
N THR A 21 6.92 0.50 -7.70
CA THR A 21 8.10 1.29 -7.34
C THR A 21 9.31 0.88 -8.17
N SER A 22 10.27 1.78 -8.32
CA SER A 22 11.59 1.47 -8.92
C SER A 22 12.38 0.40 -8.15
N THR A 23 11.94 0.01 -6.95
CA THR A 23 12.57 -0.99 -6.08
C THR A 23 11.90 -2.36 -6.15
N GLY A 24 10.92 -2.53 -7.05
CA GLY A 24 10.19 -3.79 -7.24
C GLY A 24 9.00 -3.98 -6.29
N CYS A 25 8.63 -2.97 -5.50
CA CYS A 25 7.42 -3.06 -4.67
C CYS A 25 6.16 -2.81 -5.51
N MET A 26 5.13 -3.60 -5.24
CA MET A 26 3.78 -3.37 -5.71
C MET A 26 2.96 -2.74 -4.59
N ILE A 27 2.30 -1.62 -4.88
CA ILE A 27 1.47 -0.89 -3.93
C ILE A 27 0.04 -0.88 -4.41
N SER A 28 -0.91 -1.10 -3.51
CA SER A 28 -2.32 -0.84 -3.74
C SER A 28 -2.85 0.14 -2.70
N VAL A 29 -3.66 1.08 -3.14
CA VAL A 29 -4.34 2.05 -2.28
C VAL A 29 -5.84 1.91 -2.52
N SER A 30 -6.60 1.75 -1.46
CA SER A 30 -8.05 1.69 -1.51
C SER A 30 -8.67 2.69 -0.55
N ASN A 31 -9.88 3.14 -0.90
CA ASN A 31 -10.74 3.90 0.00
C ASN A 31 -12.09 3.19 0.04
N TYR A 32 -12.46 2.71 1.22
CA TYR A 32 -13.76 2.09 1.47
C TYR A 32 -14.47 2.83 2.59
N ALA A 33 -15.67 3.33 2.31
CA ALA A 33 -16.48 4.10 3.26
C ALA A 33 -15.71 5.27 3.92
N GLY A 34 -14.83 5.94 3.17
CA GLY A 34 -14.02 7.05 3.66
C GLY A 34 -12.77 6.65 4.45
N ARG A 35 -12.49 5.35 4.57
CA ARG A 35 -11.29 4.82 5.25
C ARG A 35 -10.25 4.39 4.24
N TYR A 36 -9.06 4.95 4.36
CA TYR A 36 -7.93 4.63 3.50
C TYR A 36 -7.18 3.38 3.99
N HIS A 37 -6.80 2.55 3.03
CA HIS A 37 -5.90 1.40 3.22
C HIS A 37 -4.83 1.42 2.15
N LEU A 38 -3.57 1.25 2.56
CA LEU A 38 -2.46 1.02 1.67
C LEU A 38 -1.85 -0.35 1.96
N SER A 39 -1.67 -1.15 0.93
CA SER A 39 -0.89 -2.38 0.95
C SER A 39 0.36 -2.19 0.12
N ILE A 40 1.52 -2.57 0.67
CA ILE A 40 2.79 -2.59 -0.05
C ILE A 40 3.38 -3.99 0.07
N SER A 41 3.78 -4.55 -1.07
CA SER A 41 4.27 -5.93 -1.18
C SER A 41 5.49 -6.01 -2.07
N HIS A 42 6.32 -7.03 -1.85
CA HIS A 42 7.46 -7.35 -2.71
C HIS A 42 7.63 -8.87 -2.78
N GLU A 43 8.14 -9.36 -3.91
CA GLU A 43 8.16 -10.79 -4.22
C GLU A 43 9.14 -11.59 -3.35
N SER A 44 10.29 -11.03 -3.01
CA SER A 44 11.36 -11.78 -2.32
C SER A 44 11.79 -11.25 -0.94
N ARG A 45 11.27 -10.12 -0.46
CA ARG A 45 11.71 -9.48 0.79
C ARG A 45 10.65 -8.58 1.37
N MET A 46 10.73 -8.30 2.67
CA MET A 46 9.87 -7.29 3.27
C MET A 46 10.14 -5.89 2.68
N PRO A 47 9.09 -5.10 2.40
CA PRO A 47 9.26 -3.69 2.11
C PRO A 47 9.96 -2.99 3.28
N SER A 48 10.98 -2.21 2.98
CA SER A 48 11.77 -1.49 3.98
C SER A 48 10.97 -0.34 4.58
N LYS A 49 11.37 0.08 5.79
CA LYS A 49 10.79 1.24 6.47
C LYS A 49 10.73 2.49 5.58
N ARG A 50 11.79 2.75 4.80
CA ARG A 50 11.85 3.90 3.88
C ARG A 50 10.82 3.81 2.75
N GLU A 51 10.61 2.61 2.18
CA GLU A 51 9.62 2.39 1.13
C GLU A 51 8.20 2.59 1.66
N VAL A 52 7.93 2.09 2.87
CA VAL A 52 6.64 2.29 3.57
C VAL A 52 6.39 3.77 3.87
N GLU A 53 7.37 4.47 4.44
CA GLU A 53 7.24 5.89 4.78
C GLU A 53 7.04 6.78 3.55
N GLN A 54 7.78 6.52 2.46
CA GLN A 54 7.63 7.25 1.21
C GLN A 54 6.25 7.02 0.58
N SER A 55 5.80 5.76 0.54
CA SER A 55 4.48 5.41 0.00
C SER A 55 3.36 6.08 0.78
N ARG A 56 3.44 6.07 2.13
CA ARG A 56 2.50 6.81 2.99
C ARG A 56 2.53 8.31 2.74
N LYS A 57 3.70 8.90 2.49
CA LYS A 57 3.85 10.34 2.27
C LYS A 57 3.25 10.79 0.94
N GLU A 58 3.43 10.00 -0.11
CA GLU A 58 3.00 10.35 -1.47
C GLU A 58 1.55 9.96 -1.76
N LEU A 59 1.10 8.80 -1.28
CA LEU A 59 -0.15 8.19 -1.74
C LEU A 59 -1.31 8.30 -0.74
N LEU A 60 -1.03 8.65 0.53
CA LEU A 60 -2.07 8.77 1.56
C LEU A 60 -2.26 10.21 2.02
N PRO A 61 -3.50 10.60 2.39
CA PRO A 61 -3.79 11.94 2.87
C PRO A 61 -3.04 12.24 4.17
N LYS A 62 -2.32 13.37 4.20
CA LYS A 62 -1.53 13.80 5.37
C LYS A 62 -2.37 14.13 6.60
N THR A 63 -3.66 14.41 6.40
CA THR A 63 -4.64 14.75 7.45
C THR A 63 -5.08 13.53 8.26
N LYS A 64 -4.81 12.31 7.79
CA LYS A 64 -5.22 11.07 8.43
C LYS A 64 -4.05 10.41 9.16
N LYS A 65 -4.36 9.69 10.24
CA LYS A 65 -3.40 8.88 10.99
C LYS A 65 -3.50 7.44 10.52
N PHE A 66 -2.36 6.77 10.44
CA PHE A 66 -2.28 5.38 9.99
C PHE A 66 -1.54 4.53 11.01
N LYS A 67 -1.89 3.24 11.05
CA LYS A 67 -1.18 2.21 11.82
C LYS A 67 -0.60 1.21 10.83
N LEU A 68 0.66 0.84 11.04
CA LEU A 68 1.27 -0.30 10.36
C LEU A 68 0.78 -1.58 11.04
N GLU A 69 0.13 -2.45 10.29
CA GLU A 69 -0.18 -3.82 10.74
C GLU A 69 1.04 -4.71 10.63
N GLN A 70 1.06 -5.81 11.38
CA GLN A 70 2.20 -6.72 11.39
C GLN A 70 2.49 -7.28 9.98
N PRO A 71 3.76 -7.41 9.60
CA PRO A 71 4.14 -8.03 8.34
C PRO A 71 3.63 -9.46 8.28
N TYR A 72 3.18 -9.88 7.10
CA TYR A 72 2.90 -11.28 6.82
C TYR A 72 3.27 -11.62 5.38
N THR A 73 3.46 -12.90 5.16
CA THR A 73 3.66 -13.49 3.84
C THR A 73 2.29 -13.87 3.30
N ASP A 74 1.87 -13.29 2.17
CA ASP A 74 0.56 -13.58 1.59
C ASP A 74 0.51 -14.99 0.95
N VAL A 75 -0.67 -15.36 0.46
CA VAL A 75 -0.90 -16.66 -0.21
C VAL A 75 -0.03 -16.88 -1.45
N ASN A 76 0.52 -15.81 -2.03
CA ASN A 76 1.44 -15.85 -3.16
C ASN A 76 2.91 -15.73 -2.73
N GLN A 77 3.19 -15.97 -1.45
CA GLN A 77 4.51 -15.82 -0.83
C GLN A 77 5.09 -14.41 -0.90
N ARG A 78 4.26 -13.39 -1.16
CA ARG A 78 4.73 -12.00 -1.18
C ARG A 78 4.80 -11.46 0.22
N CYS A 79 5.92 -10.81 0.49
CA CYS A 79 6.17 -10.13 1.74
C CYS A 79 5.38 -8.82 1.76
N THR A 80 4.33 -8.75 2.59
CA THR A 80 3.33 -7.68 2.54
C THR A 80 3.23 -6.94 3.86
N LEU A 81 3.05 -5.61 3.77
CA LEU A 81 2.79 -4.70 4.86
C LEU A 81 1.53 -3.88 4.57
N HIS A 82 0.73 -3.60 5.60
CA HIS A 82 -0.46 -2.76 5.48
C HIS A 82 -0.40 -1.54 6.38
N LEU A 83 -0.84 -0.42 5.83
CA LEU A 83 -1.14 0.82 6.55
C LEU A 83 -2.65 1.02 6.55
N LEU A 84 -3.26 0.94 7.72
CA LEU A 84 -4.70 1.13 7.93
C LEU A 84 -4.95 2.49 8.59
N GLU A 85 -5.93 3.24 8.09
CA GLU A 85 -6.37 4.47 8.74
C GLU A 85 -6.88 4.18 10.16
N LYS A 86 -6.43 4.98 11.14
CA LYS A 86 -6.93 4.92 12.51
C LYS A 86 -8.29 5.63 12.59
N SER A 87 -9.25 4.96 13.22
CA SER A 87 -10.54 5.55 13.59
C SER A 87 -10.37 6.78 14.49
#